data_AF-A0A846T4Y6-F1
#
_entry.id   AF-A0A846T4Y6-F1
#
_cell.length_a   1.000
_cell.length_b   1.000
_cell.length_c   1.000
_cell.angle_alpha   90.00
_cell.angle_beta   90.00
_cell.angle_gamma   90.00
#
_symmetry.space_group_name_H-M   'P 1'
#
loop_
_entity.id
_entity.type
_entity.pdbx_description
1 polymer ?
#
loop_
_entity_poly.entity_id
_entity_poly.type
_entity_poly.pdbx_seq_one_letter_code
_entity_poly.pdbx_strand_id
1 'polypeptide(L)' 'MKRTLLALIAPPTAVATHGCAACTAAPIGVFWLASLVGIGYGLAGGTFGDLLGSGSLIAASALLWLIATAWRDW' A
#
# COMPACT_ATOMS: atom_id res chain seq x y z
N MET A 1 -7.99 18.10 0.46
CA MET A 1 -8.96 16.99 0.33
C MET A 1 -8.74 16.16 -0.94
N LYS A 2 -8.81 16.70 -2.18
CA LYS A 2 -8.56 15.91 -3.41
C LYS A 2 -7.18 15.22 -3.45
N ARG A 3 -6.12 15.90 -2.99
CA ARG A 3 -4.75 15.36 -2.93
C ARG A 3 -4.61 14.17 -1.97
N THR A 4 -5.22 14.25 -0.79
CA THR A 4 -5.18 13.19 0.23
C THR A 4 -5.92 11.94 -0.23
N LEU A 5 -7.06 12.12 -0.91
CA LEU A 5 -7.86 11.01 -1.43
C LEU A 5 -7.16 10.29 -2.60
N LEU A 6 -6.48 11.06 -3.47
CA LEU A 6 -5.60 10.51 -4.51
C LEU A 6 -4.39 9.78 -3.93
N ALA A 7 -3.81 10.29 -2.85
CA ALA A 7 -2.71 9.62 -2.15
C ALA A 7 -3.14 8.30 -1.50
N LEU A 8 -4.37 8.22 -1.01
CA LEU A 8 -4.92 7.00 -0.38
C LEU A 8 -5.24 5.92 -1.42
N ILE A 9 -5.89 6.29 -2.53
CA ILE A 9 -6.34 5.34 -3.56
C ILE A 9 -5.19 4.95 -4.50
N ALA A 10 -4.39 5.92 -4.91
CA ALA A 10 -3.37 5.74 -5.94
C ALA A 10 -2.10 6.53 -5.58
N PRO A 11 -1.41 6.16 -4.49
CA PRO A 11 -0.21 6.83 -4.00
C PRO A 11 0.85 7.04 -5.09
N PRO A 12 1.26 6.08 -5.95
CA PRO A 12 2.30 6.35 -6.95
C PRO A 12 1.95 7.51 -7.90
N THR A 13 0.71 7.57 -8.38
CA THR A 13 0.17 8.67 -9.21
C THR A 13 0.20 10.01 -8.49
N ALA A 14 -0.09 10.00 -7.19
CA ALA A 14 0.03 11.22 -6.42
C ALA A 14 1.51 11.68 -6.34
N VAL A 15 2.53 10.79 -6.30
CA VAL A 15 3.95 11.25 -6.18
C VAL A 15 4.34 11.85 -7.52
N ALA A 16 4.02 11.13 -8.60
CA ALA A 16 4.29 11.55 -9.97
C ALA A 16 3.72 12.93 -10.29
N THR A 17 2.61 13.31 -9.65
CA THR A 17 1.96 14.61 -9.89
C THR A 17 2.36 15.71 -8.91
N HIS A 18 2.79 15.38 -7.67
CA HIS A 18 2.90 16.37 -6.59
C HIS A 18 4.20 16.33 -5.76
N GLY A 19 5.10 15.36 -5.97
CA GLY A 19 6.36 15.21 -5.24
C GLY A 19 7.54 14.86 -6.14
N CYS A 20 8.72 14.66 -5.56
CA CYS A 20 9.89 14.22 -6.30
C CYS A 20 9.73 12.73 -6.69
N ALA A 21 9.10 12.49 -7.85
CA ALA A 21 8.79 11.17 -8.38
C ALA A 21 10.01 10.25 -8.46
N ALA A 22 11.21 10.81 -8.69
CA ALA A 22 12.43 10.04 -8.83
C ALA A 22 12.99 9.50 -7.49
N CYS A 23 12.72 10.14 -6.35
CA CYS A 23 13.32 9.76 -5.07
C CYS A 23 12.49 8.74 -4.27
N THR A 24 11.17 8.75 -4.45
CA THR A 24 10.28 7.99 -3.55
C THR A 24 9.18 7.19 -4.25
N ALA A 25 8.95 7.36 -5.56
CA ALA A 25 7.85 6.65 -6.24
C ALA A 25 8.08 5.14 -6.37
N ALA A 26 9.33 4.70 -6.52
CA ALA A 26 9.67 3.29 -6.63
C ALA A 26 9.30 2.50 -5.36
N PRO A 27 9.76 2.86 -4.14
CA PRO A 27 9.36 2.14 -2.92
C PRO A 27 7.87 2.30 -2.60
N ILE A 28 7.26 3.48 -2.82
CA ILE A 28 5.82 3.71 -2.60
C ILE A 28 4.97 2.77 -3.46
N GLY A 29 5.32 2.61 -4.74
CA GLY A 29 4.62 1.73 -5.66
C GLY A 29 4.73 0.26 -5.23
N VAL A 30 5.92 -0.17 -4.80
CA VAL A 30 6.16 -1.55 -4.33
C VAL A 30 5.34 -1.85 -3.07
N PHE A 31 5.35 -0.97 -2.07
CA PHE A 31 4.57 -1.18 -0.86
C PHE A 31 3.07 -1.19 -1.13
N TRP A 32 2.58 -0.31 -2.00
CA TRP A 32 1.16 -0.26 -2.37
C TRP A 32 0.71 -1.52 -3.13
N LEU A 33 1.47 -1.99 -4.11
CA LEU A 33 1.15 -3.21 -4.86
C LEU A 33 1.22 -4.45 -3.96
N ALA A 34 2.25 -4.55 -3.11
CA ALA A 34 2.38 -5.65 -2.17
C ALA A 34 1.21 -5.70 -1.19
N SER A 35 0.75 -4.55 -0.70
CA SER A 35 -0.45 -4.45 0.14
C SER A 35 -1.72 -4.91 -0.56
N LEU A 36 -1.94 -4.50 -1.81
CA LEU A 36 -3.13 -4.93 -2.57
C LEU A 36 -3.14 -6.44 -2.80
N VAL A 37 -2.00 -7.00 -3.18
CA VAL A 37 -1.84 -8.45 -3.39
C VAL A 37 -2.04 -9.19 -2.07
N GLY A 38 -1.47 -8.71 -0.96
CA GLY A 38 -1.59 -9.33 0.36
C GLY A 38 -3.02 -9.30 0.90
N ILE A 39 -3.74 -8.18 0.75
CA ILE A 39 -5.16 -8.08 1.11
C ILE A 39 -6.00 -9.02 0.25
N GLY A 40 -5.81 -9.00 -1.08
CA GLY A 40 -6.55 -9.86 -2.01
C GLY A 40 -6.32 -11.35 -1.73
N TYR A 41 -5.07 -11.74 -1.48
CA TYR A 41 -4.70 -13.11 -1.15
C TYR A 41 -5.25 -13.55 0.22
N GLY A 42 -5.18 -12.69 1.24
CA GLY A 42 -5.75 -12.96 2.56
C GLY A 42 -7.28 -13.12 2.52
N LEU A 43 -7.98 -12.28 1.75
CA LEU A 43 -9.43 -12.38 1.54
C LEU A 43 -9.85 -13.61 0.73
N ALA A 44 -9.02 -14.05 -0.22
CA ALA A 44 -9.26 -15.26 -1.01
C ALA A 44 -9.05 -16.57 -0.21
N GLY A 45 -8.73 -16.49 1.09
CA GLY A 45 -8.45 -17.66 1.92
C GLY A 45 -7.12 -18.31 1.55
N GLY A 46 -6.15 -17.52 1.09
CA GLY A 46 -4.86 -18.02 0.65
C GLY A 46 -4.18 -18.92 1.69
N THR A 47 -3.46 -19.93 1.21
CA THR A 47 -2.87 -21.03 2.00
C THR A 47 -1.91 -20.57 3.11
N PHE A 48 -1.31 -19.37 3.03
CA PHE A 48 -0.54 -18.79 4.15
C PHE A 48 -1.41 -18.28 5.31
N GLY A 49 -2.72 -18.17 5.11
CA GLY A 49 -3.70 -17.79 6.12
C GLY A 49 -3.77 -18.77 7.29
N ASP A 50 -3.39 -20.03 7.09
CA ASP A 50 -3.32 -21.02 8.18
C ASP A 50 -2.01 -20.95 8.98
N LEU A 51 -0.91 -20.42 8.40
CA LEU A 51 0.39 -20.30 9.09
C LEU A 51 0.48 -19.06 10.00
N LEU A 52 -0.12 -17.96 9.59
CA LEU A 52 -0.04 -16.66 10.29
C LEU A 52 -1.43 -16.14 10.73
N GLY A 53 -2.52 -16.77 10.29
CA GLY A 53 -3.87 -16.21 10.38
C GLY A 53 -4.14 -15.28 9.18
N SER A 54 -5.14 -15.58 8.35
CA SER A 54 -5.52 -14.74 7.21
C SER A 54 -5.75 -13.27 7.60
N GLY A 55 -6.29 -13.03 8.80
CA GLY A 55 -6.46 -11.70 9.37
C GLY A 55 -5.16 -10.95 9.66
N SER A 56 -4.07 -11.63 10.03
CA SER A 56 -2.78 -10.97 10.32
C SER A 56 -2.09 -10.52 9.03
N LEU A 57 -2.21 -11.30 7.95
CA LEU A 57 -1.71 -10.93 6.63
C LEU A 57 -2.45 -9.69 6.09
N ILE A 58 -3.78 -9.65 6.26
CA ILE A 58 -4.59 -8.49 5.89
C ILE A 58 -4.18 -7.27 6.72
N ALA A 59 -3.99 -7.43 8.03
CA ALA A 59 -3.57 -6.33 8.91
C ALA A 59 -2.18 -5.80 8.55
N ALA A 60 -1.19 -6.67 8.31
CA ALA A 60 0.15 -6.29 7.88
C ALA A 60 0.12 -5.58 6.52
N SER A 61 -0.70 -6.06 5.59
CA SER A 61 -0.89 -5.46 4.28
C SER A 61 -1.56 -4.08 4.36
N ALA A 62 -2.55 -3.90 5.25
CA ALA A 62 -3.14 -2.59 5.52
C ALA A 62 -2.13 -1.61 6.13
N LEU A 63 -1.24 -2.10 7.00
CA LEU A 63 -0.20 -1.29 7.64
C LEU A 63 0.84 -0.81 6.61
N LEU A 64 1.25 -1.70 5.70
CA LEU A 64 2.11 -1.36 4.55
C LEU A 64 1.43 -0.33 3.62
N TRP A 65 0.11 -0.41 3.43
CA TRP A 65 -0.64 0.55 2.63
C TRP A 65 -0.60 1.93 3.31
N LEU A 66 -0.83 2.00 4.62
CA LEU A 66 -0.76 3.24 5.38
C LEU A 66 0.63 3.87 5.31
N ILE A 67 1.70 3.07 5.43
CA ILE A 67 3.09 3.55 5.27
C ILE A 67 3.31 4.16 3.88
N ALA A 68 2.82 3.50 2.82
CA ALA A 68 2.90 4.03 1.45
C ALA A 68 2.16 5.37 1.28
N THR A 69 1.10 5.60 2.05
CA THR A 69 0.34 6.86 2.04
C THR A 69 0.95 7.95 2.91
N ALA A 70 1.66 7.60 3.99
CA ALA A 70 2.34 8.55 4.88
C ALA A 70 3.67 9.07 4.30
N TRP A 71 4.28 8.31 3.38
CA TRP A 71 5.50 8.71 2.66
C TRP A 71 5.33 9.90 1.70
N ARG A 72 4.12 10.47 1.65
CA ARG A 72 3.80 11.75 0.99
C ARG A 72 4.59 12.94 1.50
N ASP A 73 4.89 12.93 2.80
CA ASP A 73 5.20 14.14 3.57
C ASP A 73 6.69 14.28 3.94
N TRP A 74 7.55 13.41 3.40
CA TRP A 74 9.02 13.44 3.52
C TRP A 74 9.67 13.93 2.23
#